data_AF-A0A7X8LDQ5-F1
#
_entry.id   AF-A0A7X8LDQ5-F1
#
_cell.length_a   1.000
_cell.length_b   1.000
_cell.length_c   1.000
_cell.angle_alpha   90.00
_cell.angle_beta   90.00
_cell.angle_gamma   90.00
#
_symmetry.space_group_name_H-M   'P 1'
#
loop_
_entity.id
_entity.type
_entity.pdbx_description
1 polymer ?
#
loop_
_entity_poly.entity_id
_entity_poly.type
_entity_poly.pdbx_seq_one_letter_code
_entity_poly.pdbx_strand_id
1 'polypeptide(L)'
;MAYKFSMEKILDWREDLEKASMERFALTQNELNQEKLKLSNLYKEYESLKERFVKYKSANEIKQYQLYKSDLEKKIELQIQVVEEKTNELEERRLELVDAQKDRKIMEKLKEKDYENYKEKENLEEQKFLDEISVVKYKKAVN
;
A
#
# COMPACT_ATOMS: atom_id res chain seq x y z
N MET A 1 -22.56 14.02 27.11
CA MET A 1 -21.42 14.89 26.64
C MET A 1 -21.13 14.54 25.17
N ALA A 2 -20.19 15.18 24.47
CA ALA A 2 -19.77 14.67 23.16
C ALA A 2 -18.75 13.54 23.37
N TYR A 3 -18.92 12.39 22.69
CA TYR A 3 -17.98 11.28 22.76
C TYR A 3 -16.59 11.70 22.25
N LYS A 4 -15.53 11.23 22.93
CA LYS A 4 -14.15 11.42 22.52
C LYS A 4 -13.34 10.16 22.75
N PHE A 5 -12.79 9.61 21.69
CA PHE A 5 -11.89 8.46 21.78
C PHE A 5 -10.54 8.88 22.38
N SER A 6 -10.08 8.14 23.38
CA SER A 6 -8.87 8.47 24.14
C SER A 6 -7.58 8.37 23.30
N MET A 7 -7.57 7.53 22.26
CA MET A 7 -6.42 7.26 21.41
C MET A 7 -6.53 7.88 20.01
N GLU A 8 -7.35 8.92 19.84
CA GLU A 8 -7.58 9.58 18.54
C GLU A 8 -6.27 9.96 17.84
N LYS A 9 -5.33 10.60 18.55
CA LYS A 9 -4.03 10.99 18.00
C LYS A 9 -3.19 9.80 17.50
N ILE A 10 -3.36 8.62 18.10
CA ILE A 10 -2.66 7.40 17.68
C ILE A 10 -3.30 6.86 16.41
N LEU A 11 -4.63 6.92 16.30
CA LEU A 11 -5.34 6.55 15.08
C LEU A 11 -4.94 7.47 13.92
N ASP A 12 -4.94 8.79 14.11
CA ASP A 12 -4.50 9.77 13.11
C ASP A 12 -3.07 9.48 12.62
N TRP A 13 -2.15 9.23 13.56
CA TRP A 13 -0.76 8.89 13.21
C TRP A 13 -0.65 7.58 12.41
N ARG A 14 -1.49 6.58 12.70
CA ARG A 14 -1.52 5.33 11.91
C ARG A 14 -2.13 5.51 10.53
N GLU A 15 -3.10 6.41 10.38
CA GLU A 15 -3.62 6.82 9.07
C GLU A 15 -2.52 7.47 8.21
N ASP A 16 -1.73 8.37 8.81
CA ASP A 16 -0.59 8.99 8.15
C ASP A 16 0.46 7.95 7.72
N LEU A 17 0.74 6.95 8.57
CA LEU A 17 1.66 5.86 8.23
C LEU A 17 1.16 4.99 7.07
N GLU A 18 -0.13 4.65 7.04
CA GLU A 18 -0.72 3.91 5.91
C GLU A 18 -0.64 4.74 4.63
N LYS A 19 -0.94 6.04 4.70
CA LYS A 19 -0.83 6.92 3.54
C LYS A 19 0.61 6.97 3.01
N ALA A 20 1.59 7.13 3.91
CA ALA A 20 2.99 7.16 3.52
C ALA A 20 3.47 5.82 2.91
N SER A 21 3.00 4.67 3.42
CA SER A 21 3.34 3.36 2.84
C SER A 21 2.67 3.16 1.48
N MET A 22 1.44 3.65 1.29
CA MET A 22 0.75 3.63 0.00
C MET A 22 1.48 4.47 -1.06
N GLU A 23 1.97 5.66 -0.68
CA GLU A 23 2.78 6.51 -1.56
C GLU A 23 4.09 5.81 -1.95
N ARG A 24 4.80 5.20 -1.00
CA ARG A 24 6.03 4.43 -1.29
C ARG A 24 5.77 3.27 -2.23
N PHE A 25 4.69 2.51 -2.01
CA PHE A 25 4.30 1.40 -2.89
C PHE A 25 4.02 1.89 -4.31
N ALA A 26 3.28 2.99 -4.47
CA ALA A 26 2.95 3.56 -5.78
C ALA A 26 4.20 4.04 -6.54
N LEU A 27 5.16 4.66 -5.84
CA LEU A 27 6.43 5.09 -6.41
C LEU A 27 7.25 3.89 -6.90
N THR A 28 7.48 2.90 -6.05
CA THR A 28 8.23 1.68 -6.42
C THR A 28 7.55 0.91 -7.57
N GLN A 29 6.21 0.88 -7.59
CA GLN A 29 5.46 0.27 -8.68
C GLN A 29 5.69 0.99 -10.02
N ASN A 30 5.75 2.33 -9.99
CA ASN A 30 6.05 3.13 -11.18
C ASN A 30 7.48 2.86 -11.68
N GLU A 31 8.46 2.87 -10.77
CA GLU A 31 9.85 2.54 -11.09
C GLU A 31 9.97 1.16 -11.74
N LEU A 32 9.34 0.13 -11.15
CA LEU A 32 9.33 -1.21 -11.74
C LEU A 32 8.74 -1.23 -13.15
N ASN A 33 7.67 -0.46 -13.40
CA ASN A 33 7.07 -0.37 -14.72
C ASN A 33 8.01 0.29 -15.73
N GLN A 34 8.77 1.31 -15.31
CA GLN A 34 9.79 1.94 -16.16
C GLN A 34 10.92 0.97 -16.50
N GLU A 35 11.42 0.20 -15.53
CA GLU A 35 12.47 -0.80 -15.76
C GLU A 35 11.99 -1.95 -16.67
N LYS A 36 10.74 -2.40 -16.51
CA LYS A 36 10.12 -3.38 -17.43
C LYS A 36 9.99 -2.84 -18.85
N LEU A 37 9.68 -1.55 -19.01
CA LEU A 37 9.61 -0.91 -20.32
C LEU A 37 11.00 -0.83 -20.97
N LYS A 38 12.04 -0.48 -20.21
CA LYS A 38 13.43 -0.50 -20.70
C LYS A 38 13.82 -1.91 -21.17
N LEU A 39 13.52 -2.94 -20.38
CA LEU A 39 13.78 -4.33 -20.75
C LEU A 39 13.04 -4.72 -22.05
N SER A 40 11.77 -4.36 -22.18
CA SER A 40 10.99 -4.60 -23.39
C SER A 40 11.60 -3.93 -24.62
N ASN A 41 12.11 -2.71 -24.47
CA ASN A 41 12.76 -1.99 -25.56
C ASN A 41 14.09 -2.65 -25.97
N LEU A 42 14.90 -3.13 -25.02
CA LEU A 42 16.12 -3.89 -25.32
C LEU A 42 15.81 -5.18 -26.10
N TYR A 43 14.76 -5.91 -25.72
CA TYR A 43 14.33 -7.09 -26.47
C TYR A 43 13.85 -6.75 -27.89
N LYS A 44 13.07 -5.67 -28.06
CA LYS A 44 12.67 -5.20 -29.40
C LYS A 44 13.87 -4.83 -30.27
N GLU A 45 14.85 -4.16 -29.68
CA GLU A 45 16.10 -3.82 -30.35
C GLU A 45 16.85 -5.09 -30.78
N TYR A 46 16.92 -6.09 -29.91
CA TYR A 46 17.58 -7.37 -30.17
C TYR A 46 16.91 -8.15 -31.32
N GLU A 47 15.58 -8.18 -31.35
CA GLU A 47 14.84 -8.78 -32.48
C GLU A 47 15.08 -8.01 -33.78
N SER A 48 15.05 -6.68 -33.74
CA SER A 48 15.35 -5.86 -34.92
C SER A 48 16.77 -6.07 -35.46
N LEU A 49 17.73 -6.34 -34.56
CA LEU A 49 19.11 -6.65 -34.90
C LEU A 49 19.22 -7.99 -35.64
N LYS A 50 18.48 -9.02 -35.19
CA LYS A 50 18.40 -10.32 -35.87
C LYS A 50 17.83 -10.20 -37.28
N GLU A 51 16.78 -9.41 -37.47
CA GLU A 51 16.18 -9.20 -38.80
C GLU A 51 17.16 -8.54 -39.79
N ARG A 52 18.00 -7.62 -39.30
CA ARG A 52 19.04 -6.97 -40.10
C ARG A 52 20.20 -7.90 -40.44
N PHE A 53 20.47 -8.91 -39.60
CA PHE A 53 21.56 -9.87 -39.80
C PHE A 53 21.53 -10.55 -41.16
N VAL A 54 20.34 -10.86 -41.66
CA VAL A 54 20.11 -11.53 -42.95
C VAL A 54 20.71 -10.76 -44.14
N LYS A 55 21.07 -9.48 -43.96
CA LYS A 55 21.55 -8.58 -45.03
C LYS A 55 23.07 -8.38 -45.06
N TYR A 56 23.83 -8.84 -44.06
CA TYR A 56 25.29 -8.63 -44.01
C TYR A 56 26.03 -9.53 -45.00
N LYS A 57 27.06 -9.00 -45.67
CA LYS A 57 27.79 -9.71 -46.75
C LYS A 57 29.30 -9.77 -46.56
N SER A 58 29.86 -8.92 -45.71
CA SER A 58 31.31 -8.87 -45.45
C SER A 58 31.69 -9.38 -44.06
N ALA A 59 32.92 -9.89 -43.92
CA ALA A 59 33.45 -10.34 -42.64
C ALA A 59 33.49 -9.22 -41.57
N ASN A 60 33.70 -7.97 -41.98
CA ASN A 60 33.72 -6.83 -41.06
C ASN A 60 32.31 -6.51 -40.52
N GLU A 61 31.28 -6.55 -41.36
CA GLU A 61 29.89 -6.37 -40.94
C GLU A 61 29.45 -7.48 -39.95
N ILE A 62 29.83 -8.73 -40.23
CA ILE A 62 29.54 -9.86 -39.34
C ILE A 62 30.22 -9.67 -37.97
N LYS A 63 31.47 -9.21 -37.95
CA LYS A 63 32.21 -8.94 -36.70
C LYS A 63 31.56 -7.81 -35.90
N GLN A 64 31.18 -6.71 -36.55
CA GLN A 64 30.49 -5.58 -35.89
C GLN A 64 29.14 -6.01 -35.31
N TYR A 65 28.38 -6.81 -36.05
CA TYR A 65 27.13 -7.40 -35.57
C TYR A 65 27.34 -8.26 -34.31
N GLN A 66 28.33 -9.15 -34.31
CA GLN A 66 28.59 -10.03 -33.16
C GLN A 66 28.94 -9.24 -31.90
N LEU A 67 29.77 -8.19 -32.03
CA LEU A 67 30.13 -7.33 -30.91
C LEU A 67 28.89 -6.61 -30.36
N TYR A 68 28.07 -6.03 -31.24
CA TYR A 68 26.87 -5.32 -30.82
C TYR A 68 25.82 -6.24 -30.20
N LYS A 69 25.61 -7.42 -30.79
CA LYS A 69 24.75 -8.47 -30.23
C LYS A 69 25.17 -8.86 -28.81
N SER A 70 26.47 -9.08 -28.61
CA SER A 70 27.00 -9.43 -27.28
C SER A 70 26.82 -8.31 -26.26
N ASP A 71 27.02 -7.05 -26.65
CA ASP A 71 26.76 -5.90 -25.79
C ASP A 71 25.27 -5.80 -25.40
N LEU A 72 24.38 -6.01 -26.37
CA LEU A 72 22.94 -5.97 -26.15
C LEU A 72 22.45 -7.12 -25.25
N GLU A 73 22.99 -8.33 -25.42
CA GLU A 73 22.72 -9.48 -24.55
C GLU A 73 23.12 -9.19 -23.09
N LYS A 74 24.31 -8.61 -22.88
CA LYS A 74 24.75 -8.18 -21.54
C LYS A 74 23.85 -7.12 -20.94
N LYS A 75 23.40 -6.13 -21.72
CA LYS A 75 22.45 -5.11 -21.25
C LYS A 75 21.11 -5.72 -20.85
N ILE A 76 20.62 -6.70 -21.61
CA ILE A 76 19.40 -7.43 -21.28
C ILE A 76 19.56 -8.17 -19.96
N GLU A 77 20.65 -8.92 -19.78
CA GLU A 77 20.93 -9.66 -18.54
C GLU A 77 20.97 -8.73 -17.32
N LEU A 78 21.69 -7.61 -17.41
CA LEU A 78 21.74 -6.61 -16.34
C LEU A 78 20.35 -6.00 -16.07
N GLN A 79 19.59 -5.69 -17.12
CA GLN A 79 18.27 -5.10 -16.95
C GLN A 79 17.25 -6.09 -16.36
N ILE A 80 17.39 -7.40 -16.61
CA ILE A 80 16.60 -8.45 -15.94
C ILE A 80 16.87 -8.42 -14.43
N GLN A 81 18.14 -8.35 -14.02
CA GLN A 81 18.51 -8.25 -12.60
C GLN A 81 17.89 -7.01 -11.95
N VAL A 82 17.96 -5.86 -12.61
CA VAL A 82 17.32 -4.63 -12.12
C VAL A 82 15.80 -4.78 -11.97
N VAL A 83 15.13 -5.43 -12.92
CA VAL A 83 13.68 -5.71 -12.83
C VAL A 83 13.37 -6.67 -11.68
N GLU A 84 14.20 -7.68 -11.45
CA GLU A 84 14.07 -8.61 -10.33
C GLU A 84 14.24 -7.91 -8.98
N GLU A 85 15.29 -7.09 -8.83
CA GLU A 85 15.52 -6.27 -7.64
C GLU A 85 14.34 -5.34 -7.34
N LYS A 86 13.83 -4.63 -8.36
CA LYS A 86 12.65 -3.75 -8.21
C LYS A 86 11.36 -4.52 -7.95
N THR A 87 11.26 -5.77 -8.40
CA THR A 87 10.12 -6.64 -8.07
C THR A 87 10.16 -7.05 -6.60
N ASN A 88 11.34 -7.38 -6.08
CA ASN A 88 11.52 -7.68 -4.66
C ASN A 88 11.25 -6.46 -3.79
N GLU A 89 11.76 -5.28 -4.17
CA GLU A 89 11.49 -4.03 -3.45
C GLU A 89 9.99 -3.72 -3.41
N LEU A 90 9.27 -3.93 -4.53
CA LEU A 90 7.82 -3.72 -4.57
C LEU A 90 7.08 -4.66 -3.60
N GLU A 91 7.51 -5.91 -3.50
CA GLU A 91 6.91 -6.88 -2.58
C GLU A 91 7.15 -6.49 -1.12
N GLU A 92 8.35 -6.01 -0.77
CA GLU A 92 8.63 -5.45 0.56
C GLU A 92 7.68 -4.29 0.89
N ARG A 93 7.50 -3.34 -0.04
CA ARG A 93 6.56 -2.21 0.15
C ARG A 93 5.11 -2.65 0.21
N ARG A 94 4.75 -3.73 -0.49
CA ARG A 94 3.41 -4.33 -0.39
C ARG A 94 3.15 -4.87 1.02
N LEU A 95 4.13 -5.56 1.61
CA LEU A 95 4.03 -6.08 2.96
C LEU A 95 3.94 -4.95 3.99
N GLU A 96 4.76 -3.91 3.86
CA GLU A 96 4.67 -2.71 4.71
C GLU A 96 3.27 -2.06 4.67
N LEU A 97 2.70 -1.91 3.47
CA LEU A 97 1.36 -1.34 3.29
C LEU A 97 0.29 -2.21 3.95
N VAL A 98 0.36 -3.53 3.77
CA VAL A 98 -0.57 -4.49 4.38
C VAL A 98 -0.51 -4.40 5.91
N ASP A 99 0.68 -4.27 6.49
CA ASP A 99 0.84 -4.19 7.94
C ASP A 99 0.36 -2.84 8.49
N ALA A 100 0.66 -1.72 7.81
CA ALA A 100 0.11 -0.41 8.17
C ALA A 100 -1.43 -0.40 8.14
N GLN A 101 -2.03 -1.06 7.14
CA GLN A 101 -3.48 -1.24 7.03
C GLN A 101 -4.08 -2.05 8.18
N LYS A 102 -3.44 -3.14 8.59
CA LYS A 102 -3.88 -3.93 9.75
C LYS A 102 -3.86 -3.10 11.01
N ASP A 103 -2.77 -2.39 11.22
CA ASP A 103 -2.52 -1.54 12.38
C ASP A 103 -3.56 -0.42 12.52
N ARG A 104 -3.88 0.28 11.44
CA ARG A 104 -4.96 1.28 11.42
C ARG A 104 -6.32 0.62 11.72
N LYS A 105 -6.65 -0.48 11.05
CA LYS A 105 -7.94 -1.19 11.24
C LYS A 105 -8.13 -1.71 12.67
N ILE A 106 -7.06 -2.12 13.35
CA ILE A 106 -7.12 -2.50 14.76
C ILE A 106 -7.55 -1.29 15.61
N MET A 107 -6.98 -0.11 15.37
CA MET A 107 -7.35 1.10 16.10
C MET A 107 -8.78 1.56 15.82
N GLU A 108 -9.25 1.44 14.57
CA GLU A 108 -10.65 1.72 14.24
C GLU A 108 -11.61 0.83 15.01
N LYS A 109 -11.36 -0.49 15.04
CA LYS A 109 -12.17 -1.44 15.81
C LYS A 109 -12.17 -1.14 17.30
N LEU A 110 -11.03 -0.69 17.85
CA LEU A 110 -10.97 -0.26 19.25
C LEU A 110 -11.83 0.99 19.50
N LYS A 111 -11.80 1.95 18.57
CA LYS A 111 -12.62 3.17 18.63
C LYS A 111 -14.11 2.88 18.52
N GLU A 112 -14.50 1.95 17.64
CA GLU A 112 -15.88 1.48 17.50
C GLU A 112 -16.37 0.85 18.80
N LYS A 113 -15.60 -0.07 19.37
CA LYS A 113 -15.95 -0.72 20.64
C LYS A 113 -16.01 0.25 21.82
N ASP A 114 -15.09 1.21 21.89
CA ASP A 114 -15.11 2.25 22.94
C ASP A 114 -16.37 3.12 22.82
N TYR A 115 -16.80 3.43 21.59
CA TYR A 115 -18.02 4.18 21.34
C TYR A 115 -19.29 3.41 21.70
N GLU A 116 -19.34 2.11 21.41
CA GLU A 116 -20.43 1.24 21.84
C GLU A 116 -20.56 1.23 23.37
N ASN A 117 -19.45 1.04 24.09
CA ASN A 117 -19.43 1.09 25.56
C ASN A 117 -19.86 2.46 26.10
N TYR A 118 -19.47 3.55 25.44
CA TYR A 118 -19.91 4.91 25.81
C TYR A 118 -21.43 5.03 25.70
N LYS A 119 -22.04 4.57 24.60
CA LYS A 119 -23.49 4.60 24.42
C LYS A 119 -24.23 3.75 25.45
N GLU A 120 -23.73 2.55 25.73
CA GLU A 120 -24.33 1.68 26.76
C GLU A 120 -24.36 2.36 28.13
N LYS A 121 -23.27 3.05 28.50
CA LYS A 121 -23.19 3.81 29.76
C LYS A 121 -24.17 4.97 29.80
N GLU A 122 -24.24 5.79 28.75
CA GLU A 122 -25.19 6.92 28.69
C GLU A 122 -26.63 6.41 28.79
N ASN A 123 -26.98 5.31 28.10
CA ASN A 123 -28.31 4.71 28.19
C ASN A 123 -28.62 4.22 29.61
N LEU A 124 -27.66 3.58 30.29
CA LEU A 124 -27.83 3.12 31.68
C LEU A 124 -27.99 4.29 32.66
N GLU A 125 -27.25 5.38 32.46
CA GLU A 125 -27.38 6.60 33.26
C GLU A 125 -28.74 7.28 33.04
N GLU A 126 -29.22 7.37 31.80
CA GLU A 126 -30.54 7.90 31.47
C GLU A 126 -31.66 7.06 32.11
N GLN A 127 -31.58 5.74 32.02
CA GLN A 127 -32.54 4.84 32.67
C GLN A 127 -32.59 5.05 34.19
N LYS A 128 -31.43 5.10 34.86
CA LYS A 128 -31.37 5.37 36.31
C LYS A 128 -32.01 6.71 36.67
N PHE A 129 -31.75 7.74 35.88
CA PHE A 129 -32.34 9.06 36.10
C PHE A 129 -33.87 9.06 35.95
N LEU A 130 -34.40 8.36 34.95
CA LEU A 130 -35.86 8.21 34.75
C LEU A 130 -36.52 7.44 35.90
N ASP A 131 -35.87 6.39 36.40
CA ASP A 131 -36.35 5.62 37.56
C ASP A 131 -36.39 6.48 38.82
N GLU A 132 -35.34 7.28 39.08
CA GLU A 132 -35.29 8.22 40.21
C GLU A 132 -36.42 9.26 40.14
N ILE A 133 -36.66 9.85 38.96
CA ILE A 133 -37.78 10.79 38.76
C ILE A 133 -39.12 10.10 39.05
N SER A 134 -39.29 8.86 38.60
CA SER A 134 -40.53 8.10 38.78
C SER A 134 -40.81 7.82 40.25
N VAL A 135 -39.77 7.44 41.01
CA VAL A 135 -39.87 7.25 42.47
C VAL A 135 -40.22 8.56 43.19
N VAL A 136 -39.59 9.68 42.82
CA VAL A 136 -39.88 11.00 43.42
C VAL A 136 -41.32 11.44 43.12
N LYS A 137 -41.79 11.27 41.88
CA LYS A 137 -43.18 11.59 41.50
C LYS A 137 -44.19 10.73 42.25
N TYR A 138 -43.94 9.43 42.36
CA TYR A 138 -44.80 8.52 43.13
C TYR A 138 -44.89 8.93 44.60
N LYS A 139 -43.75 9.22 45.25
CA LYS A 139 -43.73 9.69 46.64
C LYS A 139 -44.50 11.00 46.85
N LYS A 140 -44.52 11.90 45.85
CA LYS A 140 -45.31 13.14 45.90
C LYS A 140 -46.81 12.93 45.67
N ALA A 141 -47.23 11.86 45.00
CA ALA A 141 -48.64 11.58 44.73
C ALA A 141 -49.33 10.80 45.87
N VAL A 142 -48.56 10.16 46.76
CA VAL A 142 -49.06 9.33 47.87
C VAL A 142 -49.04 10.09 49.22
N ASN A 143 -48.47 11.31 49.26
CA ASN A 143 -48.63 12.26 50.36
C ASN A 143 -49.71 13.29 50.02
#